data_AF-A0A9D8EFC9-F1
#
_entry.id   AF-A0A9D8EFC9-F1
#
_cell.length_a   1.000
_cell.length_b   1.000
_cell.length_c   1.000
_cell.angle_alpha   90.00
_cell.angle_beta   90.00
_cell.angle_gamma   90.00
#
_symmetry.space_group_name_H-M   'P 1'
#
loop_
_entity.id
_entity.type
_entity.pdbx_description
1 polymer ?
#
loop_
_entity_poly.entity_id
_entity_poly.type
_entity_poly.pdbx_seq_one_letter_code
_entity_poly.pdbx_strand_id
1 'polypeptide(L)' 'MDLSKIIDGKKFMWDGSSITDKKSADDIEKKYKGDGFETVIHEEDNNYYVFTRRIVKEVVVEGQPTI' A
#
# COMPACT_ATOMS: atom_id res chain seq x y z
N MET A 1 -4.47 10.28 13.06
CA MET A 1 -3.91 9.40 12.02
C MET A 1 -4.43 7.98 12.16
N ASP A 2 -5.22 7.50 11.19
CA ASP A 2 -5.65 6.10 11.13
C ASP A 2 -4.53 5.20 10.54
N LEU A 3 -4.36 3.99 11.09
CA LEU A 3 -3.36 3.02 10.60
C LEU A 3 -3.75 2.35 9.28
N SER A 4 -5.01 2.49 8.85
CA SER A 4 -5.50 1.93 7.60
C SER A 4 -6.60 2.79 7.00
N LYS A 5 -6.71 2.77 5.67
CA LYS A 5 -7.79 3.45 4.93
C LYS A 5 -8.48 2.46 4.00
N ILE A 6 -9.80 2.63 3.82
CA ILE A 6 -10.58 1.92 2.81
C ILE A 6 -10.76 2.85 1.62
N ILE A 7 -10.28 2.42 0.45
CA ILE A 7 -10.30 3.19 -0.79
C ILE A 7 -10.80 2.25 -1.87
N ASP A 8 -11.90 2.62 -2.54
CA ASP A 8 -12.58 1.78 -3.54
C ASP A 8 -12.88 0.35 -3.04
N GLY A 9 -13.31 0.24 -1.78
CA GLY A 9 -13.59 -1.04 -1.13
C GLY A 9 -12.35 -1.89 -0.79
N LYS A 10 -11.13 -1.42 -1.08
CA LYS A 10 -9.87 -2.09 -0.76
C LYS A 10 -9.25 -1.48 0.50
N LYS A 11 -8.71 -2.34 1.37
CA LYS A 11 -7.98 -1.90 2.57
C LYS A 11 -6.50 -1.66 2.24
N PHE A 12 -6.03 -0.46 2.57
CA PHE A 12 -4.62 -0.09 2.52
C PHE A 12 -4.10 0.18 3.93
N MET A 13 -2.85 -0.21 4.17
CA MET A 13 -2.16 -0.04 5.45
C MET A 13 -1.12 1.06 5.32
N TRP A 14 -1.02 1.92 6.33
CA TRP A 14 0.06 2.89 6.40
C TRP A 14 1.41 2.16 6.54
N ASP A 15 2.43 2.62 5.82
CA ASP A 15 3.79 2.08 5.87
C ASP A 15 4.54 2.40 7.18
N GLY A 16 4.00 3.30 8.01
CA GLY A 16 4.59 3.76 9.27
C GLY A 16 5.48 5.00 9.13
N SER A 17 5.64 5.54 7.93
CA SER A 17 6.47 6.72 7.66
C SER A 17 5.62 7.98 7.57
N SER A 18 6.00 9.03 8.30
CA SER A 18 5.45 10.38 8.15
C SER A 18 6.48 11.26 7.46
N ILE A 19 6.14 11.81 6.28
CA ILE A 19 7.10 12.47 5.40
C ILE A 19 6.64 13.90 5.17
N THR A 20 7.48 14.91 5.38
CA THR A 20 7.09 16.32 5.16
C THR A 20 7.32 16.81 3.72
N ASP A 21 8.08 16.04 2.94
CA ASP A 21 8.44 16.37 1.56
C ASP A 21 7.70 15.48 0.55
N LYS A 22 6.99 16.13 -0.38
CA LYS A 22 6.19 15.43 -1.39
C LYS A 22 7.05 14.53 -2.29
N LYS A 23 8.24 14.99 -2.67
CA LYS A 23 9.12 14.24 -3.57
C LYS A 23 9.54 12.90 -2.93
N SER A 24 9.85 12.93 -1.64
CA SER A 24 10.19 11.75 -0.86
C SER A 24 9.02 10.75 -0.78
N ALA A 25 7.79 11.25 -0.62
CA ALA A 25 6.58 10.43 -0.67
C ALA A 25 6.37 9.79 -2.05
N ASP A 26 6.56 10.54 -3.14
CA ASP A 26 6.46 10.05 -4.51
C ASP A 26 7.53 8.97 -4.81
N ASP A 27 8.73 9.11 -4.27
CA ASP A 27 9.80 8.14 -4.47
C ASP A 27 9.56 6.83 -3.69
N ILE A 28 9.01 6.92 -2.47
CA ILE A 28 8.54 5.75 -1.71
C ILE A 28 7.37 5.06 -2.42
N GLU A 29 6.42 5.83 -2.95
CA GLU A 29 5.31 5.32 -3.73
C GLU A 29 5.79 4.50 -4.94
N LYS A 30 6.71 5.04 -5.73
CA LYS A 30 7.30 4.35 -6.90
C LYS A 30 7.99 3.04 -6.50
N LYS A 31 8.72 3.04 -5.39
CA LYS A 31 9.38 1.83 -4.88
C LYS A 31 8.36 0.73 -4.58
N TYR A 32 7.32 1.04 -3.81
CA TYR A 32 6.28 0.07 -3.47
C TYR A 32 5.51 -0.43 -4.69
N LYS A 33 5.21 0.45 -5.66
CA LYS A 33 4.62 0.05 -6.95
C LYS A 33 5.53 -0.96 -7.67
N GLY A 34 6.84 -0.72 -7.69
CA GLY A 34 7.84 -1.65 -8.24
C GLY A 34 7.86 -3.01 -7.52
N ASP A 35 7.63 -3.01 -6.21
CA ASP A 35 7.58 -4.22 -5.37
C ASP A 35 6.23 -4.98 -5.47
N GLY A 36 5.32 -4.53 -6.34
CA GLY A 36 4.03 -5.19 -6.57
C GLY A 36 2.92 -4.79 -5.59
N PHE A 37 3.00 -3.60 -5.01
CA PHE A 37 1.94 -3.02 -4.19
C PHE A 37 1.11 -2.02 -4.98
N GLU A 38 -0.19 -1.95 -4.68
CA GLU A 38 -0.99 -0.74 -4.90
C GLU A 38 -0.66 0.26 -3.79
N THR A 39 -0.61 1.54 -4.13
CA THR A 39 -0.29 2.61 -3.17
C THR A 39 -1.22 3.80 -3.30
N VAL A 40 -1.41 4.52 -2.20
CA VAL A 40 -2.09 5.83 -2.16
C VAL A 40 -1.32 6.77 -1.24
N ILE A 41 -1.10 8.00 -1.68
CA ILE A 41 -0.56 9.07 -0.84
C ILE A 41 -1.72 9.84 -0.21
N HIS A 42 -1.66 10.05 1.10
CA HIS A 42 -2.58 10.90 1.83
C HIS A 42 -1.83 12.09 2.44
N GLU A 43 -2.37 13.29 2.31
CA GLU A 43 -1.82 14.51 2.91
C GLU A 43 -2.67 14.91 4.12
N GLU A 44 -2.04 15.06 5.29
CA GLU A 44 -2.68 15.44 6.56
C GLU A 44 -1.64 16.17 7.43
N ASP A 45 -2.02 17.28 8.08
CA ASP A 45 -1.13 18.06 8.97
C ASP A 45 0.26 18.41 8.37
N ASN A 46 0.30 18.82 7.09
CA ASN A 46 1.52 19.10 6.32
C ASN A 46 2.48 17.90 6.17
N ASN A 47 1.99 16.68 6.40
CA ASN A 47 2.70 15.44 6.18
C ASN A 47 2.04 14.62 5.08
N TYR A 48 2.86 13.86 4.38
CA TYR A 48 2.52 12.84 3.40
C TYR A 48 2.68 11.46 4.03
N TYR A 49 1.67 10.63 3.83
CA TYR A 49 1.60 9.28 4.34
C TYR A 49 1.35 8.32 3.19
N VAL A 50 2.17 7.27 3.10
CA VAL A 50 2.04 6.27 2.04
C VAL A 50 1.28 5.06 2.57
N PHE A 51 0.11 4.82 1.98
CA PHE A 51 -0.71 3.67 2.25
C PHE A 51 -0.47 2.61 1.17
N THR A 52 -0.23 1.36 1.56
CA THR A 52 0.13 0.26 0.65
C THR A 52 -0.82 -0.93 0.79
N ARG A 53 -0.98 -1.69 -0.30
CA ARG A 53 -1.72 -2.96 -0.35
C ARG A 53 -1.02 -3.91 -1.32
N ARG A 54 -0.76 -5.15 -0.91
CA ARG A 54 -0.10 -6.13 -1.79
C ARG A 54 -1.06 -6.65 -2.86
N ILE A 55 -0.62 -6.68 -4.11
CA ILE A 55 -1.36 -7.33 -5.19
C ILE A 55 -1.05 -8.82 -5.11
N VAL A 56 -2.04 -9.63 -4.75
CA VAL A 56 -1.92 -11.09 -4.83
C VAL A 56 -1.95 -11.44 -6.32
N LYS A 57 -0.80 -11.79 -6.89
CA LYS A 57 -0.77 -12.52 -8.16
C LYS A 57 -1.30 -13.92 -7.87
N GLU A 58 -2.25 -14.40 -8.68
CA GLU A 58 -2.81 -15.75 -8.53
C GLU A 58 -1.70 -16.77 -8.27
N VAL A 59 -1.75 -17.41 -7.11
CA VAL A 59 -0.92 -18.56 -6.81
C VAL A 59 -1.70 -19.76 -7.31
N VAL A 60 -1.19 -20.45 -8.32
CA VAL A 60 -1.73 -21.78 -8.69
C VAL A 60 -1.44 -22.69 -7.50
N VAL A 61 -2.46 -22.93 -6.68
CA VAL A 61 -2.38 -23.91 -5.60
C VAL A 61 -2.67 -25.27 -6.23
N GLU A 62 -1.64 -26.01 -6.60
CA GLU A 62 -1.78 -27.44 -6.91
C GLU A 62 -1.98 -28.19 -5.58
N GLY A 63 -3.21 -28.20 -5.10
CA GLY A 63 -3.65 -29.02 -3.98
C GLY A 63 -4.95 -29.70 -4.38
N GLN A 64 -4.85 -30.92 -4.91
CA GLN A 64 -6.02 -31.77 -5.16
C GLN A 64 -6.67 -32.05 -3.79
N PRO A 65 -7.96 -31.72 -3.58
CA PRO A 65 -8.62 -32.07 -2.33
C PRO A 65 -8.68 -33.59 -2.25
N THR A 66 -7.99 -34.20 -1.28
CA THR A 66 -8.26 -35.58 -0.88
C THR A 66 -9.63 -35.59 -0.24
N ILE A 67 -10.57 -36.23 -0.95
CA ILE A 67 -11.95 -36.54 -0.56
C ILE A 67 -12.00 -37.35 0.74
#